data_AF-A0A8T2Z5F3-F1
#
_entry.id   AF-A0A8T2Z5F3-F1
#
_cell.length_a   1.000
_cell.length_b   1.000
_cell.length_c   1.000
_cell.angle_alpha   90.00
_cell.angle_beta   90.00
_cell.angle_gamma   90.00
#
_symmetry.space_group_name_H-M   'P 1'
#
loop_
_entity.id
_entity.type
_entity.pdbx_description
1 polymer ?
#
loop_
_entity_poly.entity_id
_entity_poly.type
_entity_poly.pdbx_seq_one_letter_code
_entity_poly.pdbx_strand_id
1 'polypeptide(L)'
;MPMPEDLARRVLTTLRLSKALAENNPGARVLIVCSENLAVSFRGPLETPLDILVSFAISSDGAAAVIVGADPDTAIECPLFQLVSAEQCIVNDGIVGHTREIGMAYYLHQNVPNTVAKGAVECLEETFSTRYGIKDWNSLFYSVHPGGPGVLNKFEQ
;
A
#
# COMPACT_ATOMS: atom_id res chain seq x y z
N MET A 1 11.77 -22.97 6.45
CA MET A 1 10.64 -22.42 7.23
C MET A 1 10.48 -20.96 6.80
N PRO A 2 9.51 -20.59 5.96
CA PRO A 2 9.40 -19.19 5.54
C PRO A 2 8.62 -18.41 6.62
N MET A 3 9.29 -17.41 7.18
CA MET A 3 8.74 -16.38 8.08
C MET A 3 8.18 -15.22 7.24
N PRO A 4 7.22 -14.44 7.76
CA PRO A 4 6.34 -13.62 6.93
C PRO A 4 6.98 -12.27 6.53
N GLU A 5 6.96 -12.01 5.22
CA GLU A 5 7.27 -10.73 4.60
C GLU A 5 6.08 -9.76 4.79
N ASP A 6 6.19 -8.73 5.63
CA ASP A 6 5.18 -7.65 5.59
C ASP A 6 5.64 -6.32 6.21
N LEU A 7 6.15 -5.41 5.36
CA LEU A 7 6.22 -3.98 5.68
C LEU A 7 5.59 -3.09 4.60
N ALA A 8 5.59 -3.51 3.33
CA ALA A 8 5.10 -2.67 2.21
C ALA A 8 3.56 -2.64 1.99
N ARG A 9 2.73 -3.38 2.74
CA ARG A 9 1.26 -3.51 2.47
C ARG A 9 0.32 -2.81 3.45
N ARG A 10 0.82 -1.98 4.37
CA ARG A 10 0.07 -1.74 5.62
C ARG A 10 -1.17 -0.85 5.50
N VAL A 11 -1.14 0.25 4.75
CA VAL A 11 -2.26 1.21 4.72
C VAL A 11 -3.51 0.61 4.05
N LEU A 12 -3.39 0.08 2.84
CA LEU A 12 -4.55 -0.48 2.13
C LEU A 12 -5.09 -1.75 2.82
N THR A 13 -4.22 -2.59 3.39
CA THR A 13 -4.65 -3.76 4.16
C THR A 13 -5.39 -3.36 5.44
N THR A 14 -4.91 -2.35 6.18
CA THR A 14 -5.61 -1.85 7.37
C THR A 14 -6.95 -1.21 7.01
N LEU A 15 -7.05 -0.47 5.90
CA LEU A 15 -8.33 0.05 5.40
C LEU A 15 -9.31 -1.09 5.09
N ARG A 16 -8.89 -2.12 4.35
CA ARG A 16 -9.73 -3.30 4.06
C ARG A 16 -10.21 -4.00 5.33
N LEU A 17 -9.33 -4.20 6.31
CA LEU A 17 -9.70 -4.80 7.59
C LEU A 17 -10.66 -3.90 8.38
N SER A 18 -10.38 -2.60 8.45
CA SER A 18 -11.22 -1.64 9.16
C SER A 18 -12.61 -1.52 8.58
N LYS A 19 -12.76 -1.63 7.24
CA LYS A 19 -14.06 -1.69 6.57
C LYS A 19 -14.88 -2.87 7.11
N ALA A 20 -14.31 -4.07 7.12
CA ALA A 20 -14.98 -5.26 7.62
C ALA A 20 -15.32 -5.15 9.12
N LEU A 21 -14.44 -4.55 9.94
CA LEU A 21 -14.70 -4.33 11.36
C LEU A 21 -15.81 -3.29 11.59
N ALA A 22 -15.76 -2.16 10.90
CA ALA A 22 -16.73 -1.07 11.06
C ALA A 22 -18.12 -1.45 10.55
N GLU A 23 -18.22 -2.11 9.39
CA GLU A 23 -19.50 -2.48 8.78
C GLU A 23 -20.22 -3.61 9.52
N ASN A 24 -19.48 -4.52 10.15
CA ASN A 24 -20.07 -5.69 10.83
C ASN A 24 -20.30 -5.47 12.34
N ASN A 25 -19.93 -4.32 12.90
CA ASN A 25 -20.09 -4.03 14.32
C ASN A 25 -20.77 -2.66 14.50
N PRO A 26 -22.10 -2.62 14.74
CA PRO A 26 -22.83 -1.37 14.89
C PRO A 26 -22.20 -0.43 15.93
N GLY A 27 -22.00 0.83 15.56
CA GLY A 27 -21.37 1.85 16.42
C GLY A 27 -19.85 1.74 16.54
N ALA A 28 -19.19 0.78 15.88
CA ALA A 28 -17.73 0.68 15.93
C ALA A 28 -17.05 1.88 15.24
N ARG A 29 -15.95 2.32 15.86
CA ARG A 29 -15.01 3.31 15.32
C ARG A 29 -13.60 2.74 15.44
N VAL A 30 -12.97 2.50 14.30
CA VAL A 30 -11.67 1.85 14.21
C VAL A 30 -10.61 2.92 14.01
N LEU A 31 -9.68 3.05 14.97
CA LEU A 31 -8.47 3.85 14.79
C LEU A 31 -7.43 3.00 14.06
N ILE A 32 -7.01 3.49 12.90
CA ILE A 32 -5.86 2.97 12.16
C ILE A 32 -4.68 3.88 12.44
N VAL A 33 -3.53 3.30 12.77
CA VAL A 33 -2.25 3.99 12.83
C VAL A 33 -1.24 3.20 12.00
N CYS A 34 -0.67 3.85 10.99
CA CYS A 34 0.47 3.35 10.25
C CYS A 34 1.68 4.21 10.61
N SER A 35 2.71 3.61 11.18
CA SER A 35 3.97 4.27 11.51
C SER A 35 5.12 3.43 10.98
N GLU A 36 6.03 4.12 10.31
CA GLU A 36 7.22 3.53 9.70
C GLU A 36 8.45 4.34 10.09
N ASN A 37 9.52 3.62 10.44
CA ASN A 37 10.79 4.17 10.86
C ASN A 37 11.91 3.30 10.30
N LEU A 38 12.90 3.93 9.69
CA LEU A 38 14.01 3.29 8.98
C LEU A 38 15.20 2.93 9.87
N ALA A 39 15.13 3.17 11.19
CA ALA A 39 16.20 2.84 12.13
C ALA A 39 16.65 1.37 12.04
N VAL A 40 15.70 0.45 11.78
CA VAL A 40 15.98 -0.98 11.62
C VAL A 40 16.70 -1.32 10.31
N SER A 41 16.59 -0.45 9.32
CA SER A 41 17.13 -0.65 7.98
C SER A 41 18.43 0.12 7.76
N PHE A 42 18.68 1.23 8.47
CA PHE A 42 19.79 2.14 8.22
C PHE A 42 21.18 1.47 8.28
N ARG A 43 21.97 1.59 7.22
CA ARG A 43 23.33 1.02 7.12
C ARG A 43 24.27 1.92 6.33
N GLY A 44 25.58 1.75 6.58
CA GLY A 44 26.64 2.44 5.84
C GLY A 44 26.71 2.01 4.37
N PRO A 45 27.26 2.87 3.48
CA PRO A 45 27.29 2.62 2.04
C PRO A 45 28.38 1.63 1.59
N LEU A 46 29.35 1.29 2.45
CA LEU A 46 30.46 0.40 2.09
C LEU A 46 29.94 -1.04 1.93
N GLU A 47 30.13 -1.62 0.74
CA GLU A 47 29.69 -2.97 0.35
C GLU A 47 28.18 -3.18 0.15
N THR A 48 27.39 -2.10 0.05
CA THR A 48 25.93 -2.21 -0.12
C THR A 48 25.54 -2.36 -1.60
N PRO A 49 24.83 -3.45 -1.98
CA PRO A 49 24.25 -3.63 -3.31
C PRO A 49 23.38 -2.44 -3.77
N LEU A 50 23.36 -2.18 -5.07
CA LEU A 50 22.68 -1.00 -5.65
C LEU A 50 21.17 -0.96 -5.35
N ASP A 51 20.51 -2.12 -5.34
CA ASP A 51 19.09 -2.25 -4.99
C ASP A 51 18.80 -1.84 -3.54
N ILE A 52 19.70 -2.17 -2.60
CA ILE A 52 19.60 -1.72 -1.22
C ILE A 52 19.82 -0.19 -1.12
N LEU A 53 20.78 0.36 -1.89
CA LEU A 53 20.99 1.82 -1.94
C LEU A 53 19.76 2.56 -2.47
N VAL A 54 19.11 2.02 -3.51
CA VAL A 54 17.87 2.57 -4.05
C VAL A 54 16.77 2.54 -3.00
N SER A 55 16.63 1.43 -2.25
CA SER A 55 15.66 1.34 -1.16
C SER A 55 15.84 2.47 -0.13
N PHE A 56 17.07 2.81 0.25
CA PHE A 56 17.30 3.93 1.17
C PHE A 56 16.99 5.29 0.56
N ALA A 57 17.26 5.48 -0.72
CA ALA A 57 17.03 6.75 -1.40
C ALA A 57 15.53 7.10 -1.52
N ILE A 58 14.65 6.09 -1.52
CA ILE A 58 13.20 6.28 -1.69
C ILE A 58 12.41 6.16 -0.38
N SER A 59 13.03 5.65 0.67
CA SER A 59 12.37 5.46 1.96
C SER A 59 12.53 6.68 2.85
N SER A 60 11.52 6.93 3.70
CA SER A 60 11.59 7.93 4.76
C SER A 60 10.79 7.49 5.99
N ASP A 61 11.00 8.16 7.11
CA ASP A 61 10.19 7.96 8.32
C ASP A 61 8.85 8.70 8.18
N GLY A 62 7.78 8.14 8.74
CA GLY A 62 6.47 8.76 8.68
C GLY A 62 5.42 8.06 9.53
N ALA A 63 4.34 8.80 9.83
CA ALA A 63 3.16 8.23 10.46
C ALA A 63 1.89 8.89 9.94
N ALA A 64 0.81 8.11 9.88
CA ALA A 64 -0.53 8.56 9.52
C ALA A 64 -1.56 7.82 10.37
N ALA A 65 -2.67 8.50 10.68
CA ALA A 65 -3.79 7.92 11.40
C ALA A 65 -5.13 8.32 10.77
N VAL A 66 -6.09 7.40 10.77
CA VAL A 66 -7.46 7.63 10.32
C VAL A 66 -8.46 6.93 11.22
N ILE A 67 -9.65 7.52 11.35
CA ILE A 67 -10.80 6.87 12.00
C ILE A 67 -11.72 6.34 10.90
N VAL A 68 -12.08 5.06 10.99
CA VAL A 68 -13.01 4.40 10.07
C VAL A 68 -14.23 3.94 10.85
N GLY A 69 -15.42 4.23 10.32
CA GLY A 69 -16.70 3.87 10.91
C GLY A 69 -17.76 3.67 9.84
N ALA A 70 -18.80 2.91 10.17
CA ALA A 70 -20.05 2.84 9.41
C ALA A 70 -21.12 3.68 10.12
N ASP A 71 -22.15 4.08 9.36
CA ASP A 71 -23.30 4.86 9.84
C ASP A 71 -22.87 6.11 10.63
N PRO A 72 -22.29 7.12 9.96
CA PRO A 72 -21.79 8.31 10.63
C PRO A 72 -22.94 9.14 11.21
N ASP A 73 -22.76 9.64 12.44
CA ASP A 73 -23.65 10.66 13.00
C ASP A 73 -23.26 12.02 12.44
N THR A 74 -23.96 12.49 11.41
CA THR A 74 -23.63 13.74 10.71
C THR A 74 -23.84 15.01 11.54
N ALA A 75 -24.38 14.91 12.76
CA ALA A 75 -24.40 16.02 13.70
C ALA A 75 -23.01 16.30 14.31
N ILE A 76 -22.14 15.27 14.38
CA ILE A 76 -20.83 15.35 15.05
C ILE A 76 -19.66 14.79 14.22
N GLU A 77 -19.94 13.98 13.20
CA GLU A 77 -18.96 13.35 12.32
C GLU A 77 -19.05 13.93 10.91
N CYS A 78 -17.89 14.06 10.25
CA CYS A 78 -17.77 14.53 8.89
C CYS A 78 -17.05 13.46 8.04
N PRO A 79 -17.79 12.62 7.29
CA PRO A 79 -17.17 11.62 6.42
C PRO A 79 -16.35 12.28 5.32
N LEU A 80 -15.07 11.90 5.20
CA LEU A 80 -14.16 12.42 4.16
C LEU A 80 -14.20 11.58 2.89
N PHE A 81 -14.22 10.26 3.04
CA PHE A 81 -14.29 9.28 1.95
C PHE A 81 -15.13 8.07 2.40
N GLN A 82 -15.69 7.36 1.43
CA GLN A 82 -16.42 6.10 1.67
C GLN A 82 -15.65 4.94 1.05
N LEU A 83 -15.43 3.89 1.83
CA LEU A 83 -14.77 2.67 1.34
C LEU A 83 -15.81 1.75 0.69
N VAL A 84 -15.89 1.75 -0.64
CA VAL A 84 -16.90 0.97 -1.38
C VAL A 84 -16.48 -0.49 -1.53
N SER A 85 -15.26 -0.73 -2.02
CA SER A 85 -14.66 -2.06 -2.22
C SER A 85 -13.19 -2.05 -1.81
N ALA A 86 -12.61 -3.24 -1.64
CA ALA A 86 -11.18 -3.40 -1.35
C ALA A 86 -10.70 -4.74 -1.91
N GLU A 87 -9.87 -4.67 -2.96
CA GLU A 87 -9.31 -5.84 -3.65
C GLU A 87 -7.79 -5.91 -3.46
N GLN A 88 -7.22 -7.09 -3.64
CA GLN A 88 -5.78 -7.31 -3.53
C GLN A 88 -5.35 -8.45 -4.46
N CYS A 89 -4.31 -8.23 -5.28
CA CYS A 89 -3.69 -9.28 -6.07
C CYS A 89 -2.24 -9.54 -5.61
N ILE A 90 -1.73 -10.72 -5.94
CA ILE A 90 -0.33 -11.08 -5.79
C ILE A 90 0.28 -11.11 -7.18
N VAL A 91 1.43 -10.47 -7.31
CA VAL A 91 2.18 -10.37 -8.56
C VAL A 91 3.54 -11.05 -8.41
N ASN A 92 4.13 -11.48 -9.52
CA ASN A 92 5.47 -12.11 -9.54
C ASN A 92 6.58 -11.04 -9.42
N ASP A 93 7.86 -11.45 -9.36
CA ASP A 93 9.01 -10.53 -9.46
C ASP A 93 8.93 -9.31 -8.50
N GLY A 94 8.74 -9.60 -7.21
CA GLY A 94 8.44 -8.60 -6.19
C GLY A 94 9.65 -8.04 -5.43
N ILE A 95 9.39 -7.64 -4.19
CA ILE A 95 10.37 -7.10 -3.25
C ILE A 95 10.54 -8.12 -2.13
N VAL A 96 11.78 -8.46 -1.80
CA VAL A 96 12.09 -9.40 -0.71
C VAL A 96 12.70 -8.64 0.46
N GLY A 97 12.15 -8.83 1.65
CA GLY A 97 12.65 -8.25 2.90
C GLY A 97 13.33 -9.31 3.76
N HIS A 98 14.61 -9.16 4.05
CA HIS A 98 15.33 -10.04 4.97
C HIS A 98 15.65 -9.34 6.28
N THR A 99 15.15 -9.89 7.38
CA THR A 99 15.57 -9.50 8.73
C THR A 99 16.77 -10.36 9.12
N ARG A 100 17.87 -9.72 9.50
CA ARG A 100 19.12 -10.35 9.93
C ARG A 100 19.62 -9.67 11.21
N GLU A 101 20.69 -10.20 11.80
CA GLU A 101 21.33 -9.61 13.00
C GLU A 101 21.76 -8.15 12.77
N ILE A 102 22.07 -7.80 11.53
CA ILE A 102 22.45 -6.45 11.09
C ILE A 102 21.25 -5.56 10.73
N GLY A 103 20.02 -5.96 11.09
CA GLY A 103 18.79 -5.24 10.79
C GLY A 103 18.05 -5.78 9.55
N MET A 104 17.23 -4.93 8.93
CA MET A 104 16.42 -5.29 7.77
C MET A 104 17.07 -4.83 6.46
N ALA A 105 17.00 -5.64 5.40
CA ALA A 105 17.46 -5.30 4.06
C ALA A 105 16.40 -5.67 3.02
N TYR A 106 16.16 -4.76 2.07
CA TYR A 106 15.22 -4.96 0.97
C TYR A 106 15.99 -5.20 -0.33
N TYR A 107 15.58 -6.24 -1.04
CA TYR A 107 16.09 -6.60 -2.35
C TYR A 107 14.96 -6.38 -3.35
N LEU A 108 15.19 -5.47 -4.31
CA LEU A 108 14.17 -5.04 -5.25
C LEU A 108 14.44 -5.67 -6.61
N HIS A 109 13.50 -6.48 -7.11
CA HIS A 109 13.60 -6.95 -8.48
C HIS A 109 13.40 -5.80 -9.47
N GLN A 110 14.26 -5.71 -10.49
CA GLN A 110 14.20 -4.64 -11.50
C GLN A 110 12.86 -4.53 -12.24
N ASN A 111 12.10 -5.62 -12.27
CA ASN A 111 10.80 -5.70 -12.96
C ASN A 111 9.60 -5.28 -12.10
N VAL A 112 9.81 -4.91 -10.82
CA VAL A 112 8.74 -4.50 -9.90
C VAL A 112 7.79 -3.46 -10.52
N PRO A 113 8.26 -2.37 -11.16
CA PRO A 113 7.36 -1.38 -11.75
C PRO A 113 6.39 -1.94 -12.79
N ASN A 114 6.87 -2.82 -13.68
CA ASN A 114 6.04 -3.40 -14.75
C ASN A 114 5.04 -4.40 -14.18
N THR A 115 5.48 -5.27 -13.29
CA THR A 115 4.64 -6.32 -12.73
C THR A 115 3.56 -5.76 -11.81
N VAL A 116 3.86 -4.72 -11.03
CA VAL A 116 2.87 -3.99 -10.22
C VAL A 116 1.85 -3.28 -11.11
N ALA A 117 2.29 -2.54 -12.14
CA ALA A 117 1.37 -1.84 -13.03
C ALA A 117 0.44 -2.80 -13.77
N LYS A 118 0.97 -3.93 -14.27
CA LYS A 118 0.16 -4.97 -14.90
C LYS A 118 -0.91 -5.53 -13.96
N GLY A 119 -0.51 -5.95 -12.76
CA GLY A 119 -1.45 -6.50 -11.77
C GLY A 119 -2.49 -5.48 -11.32
N ALA A 120 -2.13 -4.20 -11.27
CA ALA A 120 -3.06 -3.12 -10.95
C ALA A 120 -4.09 -2.88 -12.06
N VAL A 121 -3.67 -2.87 -13.34
CA VAL A 121 -4.60 -2.76 -14.48
C VAL A 121 -5.62 -3.89 -14.45
N GLU A 122 -5.19 -5.13 -14.22
CA GLU A 122 -6.09 -6.28 -14.11
C GLU A 122 -7.13 -6.09 -12.98
N CYS A 123 -6.70 -5.67 -11.78
CA CYS A 123 -7.62 -5.40 -10.67
C CYS A 123 -8.57 -4.21 -10.92
N LEU A 124 -8.06 -3.14 -11.53
CA LEU A 124 -8.83 -1.94 -11.82
C LEU A 124 -9.87 -2.20 -12.93
N GLU A 125 -9.54 -3.00 -13.93
CA GLU A 125 -10.48 -3.38 -15.00
C GLU A 125 -11.60 -4.29 -14.48
N GLU A 126 -11.27 -5.26 -13.63
CA GLU A 126 -12.28 -6.08 -12.95
C GLU A 126 -13.21 -5.22 -12.07
N THR A 127 -12.64 -4.30 -11.30
CA THR A 127 -13.42 -3.46 -10.38
C THR A 127 -14.23 -2.40 -11.12
N PHE A 128 -13.58 -1.51 -11.85
CA PHE A 128 -14.22 -0.33 -12.42
C PHE A 128 -14.99 -0.66 -13.71
N SER A 129 -14.36 -1.33 -14.67
CA SER A 129 -15.00 -1.62 -15.95
C SER A 129 -16.08 -2.69 -15.82
N THR A 130 -15.78 -3.81 -15.16
CA THR A 130 -16.69 -4.97 -15.12
C THR A 130 -17.78 -4.82 -14.07
N ARG A 131 -17.43 -4.45 -12.83
CA ARG A 131 -18.40 -4.36 -11.72
C ARG A 131 -19.14 -3.03 -11.65
N TYR A 132 -18.49 -1.90 -11.94
CA TYR A 132 -19.11 -0.57 -11.85
C TYR A 132 -19.43 0.09 -13.20
N GLY A 133 -19.02 -0.50 -14.33
CA GLY A 133 -19.28 0.04 -15.66
C GLY A 133 -18.52 1.34 -15.99
N ILE A 134 -17.50 1.70 -15.21
CA ILE A 134 -16.67 2.90 -15.39
C ILE A 134 -15.56 2.58 -16.40
N LYS A 135 -15.63 3.21 -17.58
CA LYS A 135 -14.68 2.98 -18.68
C LYS A 135 -13.67 4.10 -18.87
N ASP A 136 -13.99 5.32 -18.44
CA ASP A 136 -13.08 6.45 -18.49
C ASP A 136 -12.34 6.56 -17.15
N TRP A 137 -11.11 6.06 -17.12
CA TRP A 137 -10.29 5.99 -15.91
C TRP A 137 -9.82 7.40 -15.50
N ASN A 138 -9.66 8.32 -16.45
CA ASN A 138 -9.29 9.71 -16.17
C ASN A 138 -10.40 10.52 -15.47
N SER A 139 -11.61 9.97 -15.40
CA SER A 139 -12.70 10.55 -14.60
C SER A 139 -12.55 10.30 -13.09
N LEU A 140 -11.64 9.41 -12.68
CA LEU A 140 -11.37 9.04 -11.30
C LEU A 140 -10.27 9.91 -10.69
N PHE A 141 -10.31 10.07 -9.38
CA PHE A 141 -9.15 10.54 -8.62
C PHE A 141 -8.27 9.35 -8.22
N TYR A 142 -6.96 9.60 -8.06
CA TYR A 142 -5.97 8.56 -7.75
C TYR A 142 -5.21 8.88 -6.48
N SER A 143 -5.02 7.86 -5.65
CA SER A 143 -4.07 7.86 -4.53
C SER A 143 -3.25 6.58 -4.60
N VAL A 144 -2.08 6.67 -5.23
CA VAL A 144 -1.19 5.54 -5.49
C VAL A 144 0.01 5.60 -4.55
N HIS A 145 0.42 4.46 -3.98
CA HIS A 145 1.64 4.41 -3.15
C HIS A 145 2.87 4.77 -4.00
N PRO A 146 3.63 5.83 -3.65
CA PRO A 146 4.77 6.29 -4.44
C PRO A 146 6.04 5.49 -4.09
N GLY A 147 6.01 4.17 -4.26
CA GLY A 147 7.13 3.26 -3.95
C GLY A 147 8.37 3.40 -4.85
N GLY A 148 8.49 4.53 -5.56
CA GLY A 148 9.53 4.84 -6.54
C GLY A 148 8.94 5.45 -7.82
N PRO A 149 9.68 6.34 -8.51
CA PRO A 149 9.18 7.03 -9.72
C PRO A 149 8.83 6.06 -10.86
N GLY A 150 9.53 4.92 -10.94
CA GLY A 150 9.25 3.91 -11.96
C GLY A 150 7.84 3.34 -11.89
N VAL A 151 7.26 3.20 -10.68
CA VAL A 151 5.89 2.70 -10.50
C VAL A 151 4.90 3.74 -11.01
N LEU A 152 4.99 4.99 -10.56
CA LEU A 152 4.07 6.05 -10.97
C LEU A 152 4.10 6.29 -12.49
N ASN A 153 5.30 6.33 -13.08
CA ASN A 153 5.45 6.48 -14.54
C ASN A 153 4.79 5.33 -15.32
N LYS A 154 4.70 4.13 -14.74
CA LYS A 154 4.04 2.97 -15.35
C LYS A 154 2.52 2.99 -15.19
N PHE A 155 2.01 3.63 -14.14
CA PHE A 155 0.58 3.86 -13.95
C PHE A 155 0.03 4.99 -14.82
N GLU A 156 0.86 5.99 -15.15
CA GLU A 156 0.45 7.13 -15.99
C GLU A 156 0.41 6.79 -17.50
N GLN A 157 1.15 5.76 -17.93
CA GLN A 157 1.20 5.28 -19.32
C GLN A 157 -0.04 4.49 -19.72
#